data_AF-A0A935UQ93-F1
#
_entry.id   AF-A0A935UQ93-F1
#
_cell.length_a   1.000
_cell.length_b   1.000
_cell.length_c   1.000
_cell.angle_alpha   90.00
_cell.angle_beta   90.00
_cell.angle_gamma   90.00
#
_symmetry.space_group_name_H-M   'P 1'
#
loop_
_entity.id
_entity.type
_entity.pdbx_description
1 polymer ?
#
loop_
_entity_poly.entity_id
_entity_poly.type
_entity_poly.pdbx_seq_one_letter_code
_entity_poly.pdbx_strand_id
1 'polypeptide(L)'
;MTDDAFATTGRAAGKFDGGAGTWSYRDGVYTECIRIHSNEALMGEKVAFSCRLEGDLWHHAADFVAKGRRYVIDEVWRRLRRQPCDAARPDAVAP
;
A
#
# COMPACT_ATOMS: atom_id res chain seq x y z
N MET A 1 -5.90 -4.45 2.78
CA MET A 1 -6.68 -3.53 3.63
C MET A 1 -7.83 -4.29 4.25
N THR A 2 -8.11 -4.02 5.51
CA THR A 2 -9.38 -4.29 6.20
C THR A 2 -10.20 -3.00 6.24
N ASP A 3 -11.32 -3.00 6.94
CA ASP A 3 -12.21 -1.83 7.09
C ASP A 3 -11.51 -0.61 7.73
N ASP A 4 -10.47 -0.83 8.53
CA ASP A 4 -9.80 0.21 9.33
C ASP A 4 -8.27 0.18 9.25
N ALA A 5 -7.66 -0.89 8.73
CA ALA A 5 -6.22 -1.08 8.69
C ALA A 5 -5.67 -1.35 7.30
N PHE A 6 -4.43 -0.93 7.08
CA PHE A 6 -3.67 -1.20 5.87
C PHE A 6 -2.29 -1.76 6.21
N ALA A 7 -1.76 -2.53 5.27
CA ALA A 7 -0.37 -2.94 5.24
C ALA A 7 0.06 -3.00 3.78
N THR A 8 1.24 -2.47 3.50
CA THR A 8 1.91 -2.54 2.21
C THR A 8 3.20 -3.33 2.39
N THR A 9 3.53 -4.14 1.41
CA THR A 9 4.84 -4.76 1.31
C THR A 9 5.29 -4.71 -0.14
N GLY A 10 6.57 -4.45 -0.34
CA GLY A 10 7.20 -4.40 -1.64
C GLY A 10 8.55 -5.09 -1.57
N ARG A 11 9.00 -5.60 -2.72
CA ARG A 11 10.36 -6.11 -2.87
C ARG A 11 11.01 -5.46 -4.08
N ALA A 12 12.11 -4.77 -3.85
CA ALA A 12 12.91 -4.15 -4.90
C ALA A 12 14.39 -4.45 -4.66
N ALA A 13 15.11 -4.89 -5.69
CA ALA A 13 16.55 -5.20 -5.63
C ALA A 13 16.95 -6.09 -4.42
N GLY A 14 16.10 -7.06 -4.05
CA GLY A 14 16.35 -7.96 -2.93
C GLY A 14 16.08 -7.38 -1.53
N LYS A 15 15.68 -6.11 -1.43
CA LYS A 15 15.25 -5.48 -0.18
C LYS A 15 13.73 -5.49 -0.06
N PHE A 16 13.25 -5.61 1.17
CA PHE A 16 11.85 -5.44 1.50
C PHE A 16 11.60 -3.99 1.92
N ASP A 17 10.52 -3.43 1.40
CA ASP A 17 9.92 -2.20 1.89
C ASP A 17 8.51 -2.54 2.38
N GLY A 18 7.99 -1.77 3.31
CA GLY A 18 6.64 -1.94 3.78
C GLY A 18 6.26 -0.89 4.81
N GLY A 19 4.96 -0.67 4.88
CA GLY A 19 4.30 0.20 5.84
C GLY A 19 3.04 -0.46 6.37
N ALA A 20 2.60 -0.06 7.56
CA ALA A 20 1.32 -0.47 8.10
C ALA A 20 0.76 0.59 9.03
N GLY A 21 -0.57 0.60 9.15
CA GLY A 21 -1.27 1.55 9.99
C GLY A 21 -2.77 1.47 9.82
N THR A 22 -3.43 2.58 10.13
CA THR A 22 -4.87 2.73 9.94
C THR A 22 -5.14 3.67 8.78
N TRP A 23 -6.33 3.57 8.19
CA TRP A 23 -6.71 4.46 7.10
C TRP A 23 -8.11 5.02 7.27
N SER A 24 -8.41 6.07 6.52
CA SER A 24 -9.75 6.62 6.36
C SER A 24 -9.94 7.12 4.94
N TYR A 25 -11.19 7.17 4.48
CA TYR A 25 -11.54 7.75 3.19
C TYR A 25 -12.74 8.67 3.34
N ARG A 26 -12.62 9.89 2.84
CA ARG A 26 -13.70 10.88 2.82
C ARG A 26 -13.53 11.78 1.60
N ASP A 27 -14.60 11.95 0.83
CA ASP A 27 -14.69 12.93 -0.26
C ASP A 27 -13.52 12.90 -1.27
N GLY A 28 -13.10 11.71 -1.70
CA GLY A 28 -11.99 11.56 -2.66
C GLY A 28 -10.59 11.67 -2.04
N VAL A 29 -10.51 11.78 -0.71
CA VAL A 29 -9.25 11.83 0.03
C VAL A 29 -9.07 10.54 0.83
N TYR A 30 -8.05 9.78 0.47
CA TYR A 30 -7.56 8.64 1.24
C TYR A 30 -6.49 9.12 2.21
N THR A 31 -6.61 8.80 3.49
CA THR A 31 -5.63 9.23 4.51
C THR A 31 -5.08 8.03 5.26
N GLU A 32 -3.76 7.89 5.25
CA GLU A 32 -3.03 6.90 6.07
C GLU A 32 -2.53 7.55 7.35
N CYS A 33 -2.69 6.85 8.48
CA CYS A 33 -1.96 7.12 9.71
C CYS A 33 -0.90 6.03 9.88
N ILE A 34 0.34 6.36 9.56
CA ILE A 34 1.43 5.39 9.45
C ILE A 34 1.93 5.03 10.85
N ARG A 35 1.86 3.75 11.21
CA ARG A 35 2.30 3.24 12.53
C ARG A 35 3.67 2.58 12.45
N ILE A 36 3.90 1.82 11.39
CA ILE A 36 5.14 1.09 11.12
C ILE A 36 5.55 1.39 9.69
N HIS A 37 6.82 1.66 9.44
CA HIS A 37 7.34 1.85 8.09
C HIS A 37 8.84 1.56 8.04
N SER A 38 9.34 0.98 6.94
CA SER A 38 10.78 0.71 6.76
C SER A 38 11.61 2.01 6.73
N ASN A 39 11.02 3.07 6.19
CA ASN A 39 11.47 4.46 6.28
C ASN A 39 10.96 5.12 7.56
N GLU A 40 11.82 5.22 8.58
CA GLU A 40 11.49 5.83 9.88
C GLU A 40 11.03 7.29 9.81
N ALA A 41 11.30 8.00 8.71
CA ALA A 41 10.81 9.37 8.52
C ALA A 41 9.29 9.44 8.32
N LEU A 42 8.67 8.34 7.89
CA LEU A 42 7.23 8.25 7.66
C LEU A 42 6.47 7.72 8.88
N MET A 43 7.15 7.13 9.87
CA MET A 43 6.49 6.61 11.06
C MET A 43 5.88 7.75 11.90
N GLY A 44 4.59 7.62 12.20
CA GLY A 44 3.82 8.63 12.93
C GLY A 44 3.19 9.70 12.03
N GLU A 45 3.57 9.75 10.75
CA GLU A 45 2.99 10.71 9.81
C GLU A 45 1.53 10.36 9.48
N LYS A 46 0.77 11.42 9.19
CA LYS A 46 -0.59 11.33 8.66
C LYS A 46 -0.58 11.90 7.24
N VAL A 47 -0.68 11.02 6.25
CA VAL A 47 -0.54 11.39 4.84
C VAL A 47 -1.91 11.36 4.18
N ALA A 48 -2.31 12.50 3.60
CA ALA A 48 -3.53 12.63 2.83
C ALA A 48 -3.22 12.54 1.33
N PHE A 49 -3.81 11.57 0.67
CA PHE A 49 -3.70 11.30 -0.75
C PHE A 49 -4.97 11.74 -1.46
N SER A 50 -4.81 12.49 -2.54
CA SER A 50 -5.85 12.58 -3.56
C SER A 50 -5.95 11.22 -4.24
N CYS A 51 -7.15 10.67 -4.40
CA CYS A 51 -7.31 9.36 -5.01
C CYS A 51 -8.55 9.23 -5.89
N ARG A 52 -8.52 8.24 -6.78
CA ARG A 52 -9.65 7.86 -7.63
C ARG A 52 -9.58 6.39 -8.02
N LEU A 53 -10.75 5.83 -8.29
CA LEU A 53 -10.92 4.48 -8.83
C LEU A 53 -11.26 4.56 -10.32
N GLU A 54 -10.49 3.84 -11.13
CA GLU A 54 -10.73 3.65 -12.56
C GLU A 54 -10.79 2.14 -12.86
N GLY A 55 -12.01 1.58 -12.81
CA GLY A 55 -12.21 0.14 -12.93
C GLY A 55 -11.53 -0.64 -11.80
N ASP A 56 -10.53 -1.46 -12.13
CA ASP A 56 -9.73 -2.23 -11.18
C ASP A 56 -8.46 -1.49 -10.72
N LEU A 57 -8.24 -0.25 -11.17
CA LEU A 57 -7.09 0.56 -10.80
C LEU A 57 -7.46 1.59 -9.72
N TRP A 58 -6.65 1.64 -8.68
CA TRP A 58 -6.65 2.65 -7.64
C TRP A 58 -5.47 3.58 -7.88
N HIS A 59 -5.76 4.84 -8.16
CA HIS A 59 -4.76 5.89 -8.33
C HIS A 59 -4.73 6.72 -7.07
N HIS A 60 -3.54 7.01 -6.54
CA HIS A 60 -3.40 7.95 -5.44
C HIS A 60 -2.06 8.68 -5.45
N ALA A 61 -2.10 9.94 -5.02
CA ALA A 61 -0.93 10.80 -5.02
C ALA A 61 -0.93 11.78 -3.83
N ALA A 62 0.27 12.06 -3.33
CA ALA A 62 0.52 13.02 -2.25
C ALA A 62 1.86 13.73 -2.44
N ASP A 63 1.94 14.97 -1.98
CA ASP A 63 3.16 15.78 -1.90
C ASP A 63 3.21 16.42 -0.52
N PHE A 64 4.17 16.02 0.31
CA PHE A 64 4.26 16.43 1.70
C PHE A 64 5.70 16.50 2.19
N VAL A 65 5.90 17.11 3.35
CA VAL A 65 7.21 17.19 4.01
C VAL A 65 7.15 16.44 5.33
N ALA A 66 8.06 15.49 5.53
CA ALA A 66 8.24 14.76 6.77
C ALA A 66 9.71 14.83 7.20
N LYS A 67 9.97 15.14 8.47
CA LYS A 67 11.32 15.34 9.04
C LYS A 67 12.26 16.19 8.17
N GLY A 68 11.74 17.27 7.58
CA GLY A 68 12.52 18.21 6.75
C GLY A 68 12.84 17.74 5.33
N ARG A 69 12.32 16.59 4.91
CA ARG A 69 12.45 16.06 3.54
C ARG A 69 11.10 16.09 2.83
N ARG A 70 11.10 16.52 1.56
CA ARG A 70 9.93 16.46 0.68
C ARG A 70 9.77 15.04 0.12
N TYR A 71 8.55 14.55 0.14
CA TYR A 71 8.11 13.27 -0.41
C TYR A 71 7.04 13.54 -1.46
N VAL A 72 7.21 12.93 -2.63
CA VAL A 72 6.21 12.94 -3.69
C VAL A 72 5.89 11.48 -3.99
N ILE A 73 4.62 11.12 -3.81
CA ILE A 73 4.10 9.78 -4.05
C ILE A 73 3.08 9.89 -5.19
N ASP A 74 3.24 9.04 -6.20
CA ASP A 74 2.30 8.86 -7.29
C ASP A 74 2.28 7.38 -7.64
N GLU A 75 1.20 6.70 -7.27
CA GLU A 75 1.10 5.25 -7.34
C GLU A 75 -0.22 4.80 -7.96
N VAL A 76 -0.14 3.68 -8.68
CA VAL A 76 -1.29 3.00 -9.24
C VAL A 76 -1.30 1.55 -8.77
N TRP A 77 -2.34 1.18 -8.04
CA TRP A 77 -2.55 -0.15 -7.49
C TRP A 77 -3.64 -0.88 -8.28
N ARG A 78 -3.41 -2.14 -8.62
CA ARG A 78 -4.43 -2.98 -9.26
C ARG A 78 -5.09 -3.88 -8.25
N ARG A 79 -6.43 -3.92 -8.25
CA ARG A 79 -7.20 -4.88 -7.46
C ARG A 79 -6.85 -6.30 -7.87
N LEU A 80 -6.28 -7.07 -6.94
CA LEU A 80 -6.13 -8.50 -7.13
C LEU A 80 -7.48 -9.18 -6.95
N ARG A 81 -7.81 -10.09 -7.86
CA ARG A 81 -8.94 -11.00 -7.68
C ARG A 81 -8.50 -12.11 -6.73
N ARG A 82 -9.41 -12.54 -5.86
CA ARG A 82 -9.16 -13.69 -4.97
C ARG A 82 -8.78 -14.89 -5.84
N GLN A 83 -7.54 -15.36 -5.73
CA GLN A 83 -7.18 -16.66 -6.26
C GLN A 83 -7.79 -17.70 -5.30
N PRO A 84 -8.54 -18.70 -5.79
CA PRO A 84 -9.00 -19.79 -4.93
C PRO A 84 -7.80 -20.43 -4.24
N CYS A 85 -7.93 -20.70 -2.94
CA CYS A 85 -6.87 -21.30 -2.13
C CYS A 85 -6.50 -22.73 -2.58
N ASP A 86 -7.32 -23.35 -3.44
CA ASP A 86 -7.27 -24.79 -3.76
C ASP A 86 -6.94 -25.10 -5.23
N ALA A 87 -6.22 -24.24 -5.94
CA ALA A 87 -5.53 -24.69 -7.15
C ALA A 87 -4.27 -25.43 -6.72
N ALA A 88 -4.43 -26.70 -6.32
CA ALA A 88 -3.33 -27.63 -6.16
C ALA A 88 -2.37 -27.49 -7.35
N ARG A 89 -1.07 -27.35 -7.09
CA ARG A 89 -0.04 -27.44 -8.13
C ARG A 89 -0.26 -28.77 -8.87
N PRO A 90 -0.51 -28.79 -10.18
CA PRO A 90 -0.33 -30.03 -10.91
C PRO A 90 1.18 -30.32 -10.91
N ASP A 91 1.51 -31.52 -10.43
CA ASP A 91 2.76 -32.23 -10.68
C ASP A 91 4.03 -31.68 -10.03
N ALA A 92 4.14 -31.89 -8.71
CA ALA A 92 5.42 -32.32 -8.17
C ALA A 92 5.58 -33.81 -8.49
N VAL A 93 6.12 -34.12 -9.67
CA VAL A 93 6.63 -35.47 -9.98
C VAL A 93 7.72 -35.78 -8.94
N ALA A 94 7.44 -36.75 -8.07
CA ALA A 94 8.45 -37.32 -7.18
C ALA A 94 9.44 -38.18 -7.98
N PRO A 95 10.74 -38.21 -7.60
CA PRO A 95 11.75 -39.07 -8.22
C PRO A 95 11.51 -40.55 -7.95
#